data_AF-A0A2V8NR88-F1
#
_entry.id   AF-A0A2V8NR88-F1
#
_cell.length_a   1.000
_cell.length_b   1.000
_cell.length_c   1.000
_cell.angle_alpha   90.00
_cell.angle_beta   90.00
_cell.angle_gamma   90.00
#
_symmetry.space_group_name_H-M   'P 1'
#
loop_
_entity.id
_entity.type
_entity.pdbx_description
1 polymer ?
#
loop_
_entity_poly.entity_id
_entity_poly.type
_entity_poly.pdbx_seq_one_letter_code
_entity_poly.pdbx_strand_id
1 'polypeptide(L)'
;MSVLITRKRSTDFFVIIGIILSIAQFAIACASLSGVQANDDVSKLVGNWTGDSTCVGNVPSCHDEKVIYRIAKLDEQDKVRITADKIVNGKPETMGVLDFKYDKEKSTLVNEFTNSRYHAVWELMVKGDTMEGTLTLLPDKTIVRRVKVKKDN
;
A
#
# COMPACT_ATOMS: atom_id res chain seq x y z
N MET A 1 32.52 86.15 1.46
CA MET A 1 32.53 85.13 2.53
C MET A 1 31.11 85.03 3.06
N SER A 2 30.30 84.14 2.47
CA SER A 2 30.02 82.77 2.96
C SER A 2 29.06 82.80 4.17
N VAL A 3 27.74 82.54 3.97
CA VAL A 3 27.08 81.20 4.02
C VAL A 3 26.82 80.82 5.50
N LEU A 4 25.66 80.39 6.02
CA LEU A 4 24.46 79.72 5.50
C LEU A 4 23.31 79.86 6.54
N ILE A 5 22.06 79.82 6.07
CA ILE A 5 20.81 79.74 6.83
C ILE A 5 20.53 78.27 7.18
N THR A 6 20.15 77.96 8.43
CA THR A 6 19.58 76.66 8.82
C THR A 6 18.12 76.80 9.26
N ARG A 7 17.23 76.15 8.50
CA ARG A 7 15.77 76.10 8.71
C ARG A 7 15.41 74.84 9.52
N LYS A 8 14.69 75.02 10.63
CA LYS A 8 14.17 73.94 11.51
C LYS A 8 12.89 73.34 10.90
N ARG A 9 12.84 72.02 10.79
CA ARG A 9 11.77 71.21 10.18
C ARG A 9 10.64 70.97 11.19
N SER A 10 9.39 71.07 10.73
CA SER A 10 8.17 70.93 11.51
C SER A 10 7.17 70.05 10.77
N THR A 11 6.35 69.39 11.58
CA THR A 11 4.96 68.94 11.33
C THR A 11 4.75 67.68 10.51
N ASP A 12 4.61 66.58 11.25
CA ASP A 12 3.51 65.63 11.15
C ASP A 12 2.18 66.36 10.94
N PHE A 13 1.42 65.93 9.94
CA PHE A 13 -0.01 66.13 9.62
C PHE A 13 -0.07 66.03 8.09
N PHE A 14 -1.12 65.43 7.53
CA PHE A 14 -1.21 65.05 6.11
C PHE A 14 -0.27 63.86 5.81
N VAL A 15 -0.73 62.62 5.70
CA VAL A 15 -1.57 62.13 4.60
C VAL A 15 -2.26 60.84 5.09
N ILE A 16 -3.44 60.98 5.71
CA ILE A 16 -4.36 59.86 5.94
C ILE A 16 -5.25 59.62 4.70
N ILE A 17 -5.13 60.39 3.61
CA ILE A 17 -6.01 60.26 2.45
C ILE A 17 -5.19 60.38 1.17
N GLY A 18 -4.54 59.28 0.79
CA GLY A 18 -3.85 59.06 -0.48
C GLY A 18 -4.46 57.83 -1.17
N ILE A 19 -5.71 57.98 -1.55
CA ILE A 19 -6.56 57.02 -2.26
C ILE A 19 -6.11 56.94 -3.73
N ILE A 20 -5.99 55.71 -4.23
CA ILE A 20 -6.11 55.27 -5.65
C ILE A 20 -4.88 55.47 -6.57
N LEU A 21 -4.57 54.38 -7.31
CA LEU A 21 -3.61 54.19 -8.42
C LEU A 21 -2.19 53.76 -8.05
N SER A 22 -1.99 52.44 -7.86
CA SER A 22 -0.91 51.73 -8.57
C SER A 22 -0.96 50.21 -8.39
N ILE A 23 -1.11 49.50 -9.51
CA ILE A 23 -0.47 48.20 -9.82
C ILE A 23 -1.03 47.00 -9.02
N ALA A 24 -2.09 46.36 -9.51
CA ALA A 24 -2.00 45.20 -10.39
C ALA A 24 -1.18 44.02 -9.81
N GLN A 25 -1.87 42.89 -9.65
CA GLN A 25 -1.34 41.52 -9.61
C GLN A 25 -0.51 41.12 -8.37
N PHE A 26 -1.08 40.24 -7.56
CA PHE A 26 -0.71 38.82 -7.61
C PHE A 26 -1.74 38.02 -6.81
N ALA A 27 -2.76 37.52 -7.49
CA ALA A 27 -3.55 36.41 -6.98
C ALA A 27 -2.67 35.15 -7.04
N ILE A 28 -1.85 34.92 -6.01
CA ILE A 28 -1.23 33.61 -5.82
C ILE A 28 -2.32 32.75 -5.18
N ALA A 29 -3.17 32.18 -6.05
CA ALA A 29 -3.84 30.94 -5.73
C ALA A 29 -2.73 29.92 -5.52
N CYS A 30 -2.31 29.73 -4.27
CA CYS A 30 -1.50 28.60 -3.89
C CYS A 30 -2.42 27.38 -3.98
N ALA A 31 -2.64 26.90 -5.21
CA ALA A 31 -3.16 25.58 -5.44
C ALA A 31 -2.13 24.64 -4.81
N SER A 32 -2.41 24.20 -3.59
CA SER A 32 -1.73 23.05 -3.00
C SER A 32 -2.01 21.91 -3.96
N LEU A 33 -1.09 21.68 -4.90
CA LEU A 33 -0.91 20.39 -5.52
C LEU A 33 -0.50 19.49 -4.35
N SER A 34 -1.50 18.98 -3.65
CA SER A 34 -1.39 17.71 -2.96
C SER A 34 -1.09 16.71 -4.08
N GLY A 35 0.18 16.60 -4.43
CA GLY A 35 0.70 15.39 -5.03
C GLY A 35 0.34 14.31 -4.02
N VAL A 36 -0.80 13.65 -4.24
CA VAL A 36 -1.04 12.34 -3.66
C VAL A 36 0.16 11.55 -4.15
N GLN A 37 1.16 11.41 -3.29
CA GLN A 37 2.15 10.36 -3.42
C GLN A 37 1.28 9.12 -3.57
N ALA A 38 1.17 8.63 -4.80
CA ALA A 38 0.48 7.40 -5.08
C ALA A 38 1.21 6.38 -4.22
N ASN A 39 0.61 6.08 -3.06
CA ASN A 39 1.17 5.14 -2.14
C ASN A 39 1.11 3.84 -2.93
N ASP A 40 2.27 3.37 -3.37
CA ASP A 40 2.35 2.11 -4.06
C ASP A 40 2.16 1.03 -3.00
N ASP A 41 0.90 0.85 -2.57
CA ASP A 41 0.55 -0.04 -1.47
C ASP A 41 0.97 -1.48 -1.77
N VAL A 42 1.05 -1.83 -3.06
CA VAL A 42 1.62 -3.09 -3.52
C VAL A 42 3.13 -3.19 -3.25
N SER A 43 3.89 -2.09 -3.41
CA SER A 43 5.31 -2.09 -3.04
C SER A 43 5.54 -2.39 -1.55
N LYS A 44 4.58 -2.09 -0.66
CA LYS A 44 4.67 -2.49 0.76
C LYS A 44 4.48 -3.99 0.97
N LEU A 45 3.84 -4.69 0.05
CA LEU A 45 3.61 -6.14 0.12
C LEU A 45 4.84 -6.94 -0.32
N VAL A 46 5.69 -6.36 -1.17
CA VAL A 46 6.88 -7.02 -1.72
C VAL A 46 7.83 -7.46 -0.60
N GLY A 47 8.38 -8.66 -0.76
CA GLY A 47 9.28 -9.31 0.18
C GLY A 47 8.82 -10.71 0.57
N ASN A 48 9.47 -11.25 1.58
CA ASN A 48 9.14 -12.56 2.12
C ASN A 48 8.20 -12.44 3.31
N TRP A 49 7.28 -13.39 3.41
CA TRP A 49 6.35 -13.52 4.51
C TRP A 49 6.35 -14.96 5.02
N THR A 50 6.66 -15.15 6.29
CA THR A 50 6.85 -16.48 6.89
C THR A 50 5.79 -16.76 7.95
N GLY A 51 5.31 -18.00 8.02
CA GLY A 51 4.38 -18.41 9.07
C GLY A 51 3.79 -19.78 8.86
N ASP A 52 2.50 -19.90 9.15
CA ASP A 52 1.76 -21.16 9.24
C ASP A 52 0.67 -21.24 8.17
N SER A 53 0.53 -22.43 7.57
CA SER A 53 -0.61 -22.83 6.76
C SER A 53 -1.22 -24.09 7.37
N THR A 54 -2.44 -23.97 7.88
CA THR A 54 -3.15 -25.02 8.63
C THR A 54 -4.30 -25.56 7.80
N CYS A 55 -4.42 -26.88 7.73
CA CYS A 55 -5.50 -27.59 7.08
C CYS A 55 -6.79 -27.48 7.90
N VAL A 56 -7.92 -27.36 7.21
CA VAL A 56 -9.24 -27.28 7.84
C VAL A 56 -10.12 -28.40 7.32
N GLY A 57 -10.77 -29.11 8.23
CA GLY A 57 -11.62 -30.26 7.93
C GLY A 57 -10.84 -31.54 7.69
N ASN A 58 -11.53 -32.60 7.27
CA ASN A 58 -10.92 -33.91 7.01
C ASN A 58 -10.47 -33.99 5.55
N VAL A 59 -9.30 -33.41 5.24
CA VAL A 59 -8.67 -33.49 3.91
C VAL A 59 -7.45 -34.42 4.02
N PRO A 60 -7.56 -35.71 3.62
CA PRO A 60 -6.55 -36.74 3.96
C PRO A 60 -5.12 -36.45 3.49
N SER A 61 -4.95 -35.68 2.41
CA SER A 61 -3.65 -35.30 1.85
C SER A 61 -3.16 -33.92 2.29
N CYS A 62 -3.86 -33.26 3.20
CA CYS A 62 -3.50 -31.94 3.69
C CYS A 62 -2.71 -32.09 4.98
N HIS A 63 -1.54 -31.46 5.03
CA HIS A 63 -0.70 -31.38 6.21
C HIS A 63 -0.52 -29.91 6.60
N ASP A 64 -0.47 -29.68 7.91
CA ASP A 64 -0.07 -28.37 8.44
C ASP A 64 1.41 -28.14 8.13
N GLU A 65 1.73 -26.96 7.64
CA GLU A 65 3.04 -26.66 7.08
C GLU A 65 3.50 -25.27 7.53
N LYS A 66 4.82 -25.13 7.74
CA LYS A 66 5.47 -23.82 7.73
C LYS A 66 5.64 -23.37 6.29
N VAL A 67 5.30 -22.11 6.02
CA VAL A 67 5.30 -21.55 4.66
C VAL A 67 6.14 -20.29 4.58
N ILE A 68 6.70 -20.07 3.39
CA ILE A 68 7.30 -18.80 2.97
C ILE A 68 6.56 -18.33 1.72
N TYR A 69 5.99 -17.14 1.78
CA TYR A 69 5.39 -16.46 0.63
C TYR A 69 6.36 -15.40 0.13
N ARG A 70 6.89 -15.61 -1.07
CA ARG A 70 7.76 -14.65 -1.77
C ARG A 70 6.90 -13.81 -2.70
N ILE A 71 6.69 -12.55 -2.32
CA ILE A 71 5.81 -11.62 -3.03
C ILE A 71 6.66 -10.70 -3.92
N ALA A 72 6.38 -10.73 -5.22
CA ALA A 72 6.98 -9.86 -6.22
C ALA A 72 5.91 -8.99 -6.89
N LYS A 73 6.27 -7.75 -7.23
CA LYS A 73 5.39 -6.86 -8.00
C LYS A 73 5.28 -7.34 -9.44
N LEU A 74 4.09 -7.17 -10.04
CA LEU A 74 3.86 -7.32 -11.47
C LEU A 74 3.73 -5.95 -12.14
N ASP A 75 3.93 -5.89 -13.46
CA ASP A 75 3.79 -4.64 -14.24
C ASP A 75 2.34 -4.13 -14.24
N GLU A 76 1.39 -5.04 -14.05
CA GLU A 76 -0.03 -4.72 -13.94
C GLU A 76 -0.37 -4.04 -12.61
N GLN A 77 -1.22 -3.02 -12.67
CA GLN A 77 -1.62 -2.25 -11.50
C GLN A 77 -2.34 -3.11 -10.44
N ASP A 78 -1.94 -2.92 -9.20
CA ASP A 78 -2.41 -3.64 -8.02
C ASP A 78 -2.30 -5.17 -8.13
N LYS A 79 -1.36 -5.69 -8.90
CA LYS A 79 -1.10 -7.12 -8.97
C LYS A 79 0.26 -7.48 -8.39
N VAL A 80 0.32 -8.65 -7.75
CA VAL A 80 1.54 -9.27 -7.28
C VAL A 80 1.57 -10.73 -7.67
N ARG A 81 2.77 -11.27 -7.82
CA ARG A 81 3.01 -12.71 -7.89
C ARG A 81 3.43 -13.20 -6.53
N ILE A 82 2.73 -14.21 -6.02
CA ILE A 82 3.11 -14.92 -4.80
C ILE A 82 3.64 -16.29 -5.21
N THR A 83 4.89 -16.56 -4.86
CA THR A 83 5.42 -17.92 -4.85
C THR A 83 5.32 -18.46 -3.43
N ALA A 84 4.52 -19.51 -3.25
CA ALA A 84 4.31 -20.16 -1.97
C ALA A 84 5.21 -21.38 -1.87
N ASP A 85 6.10 -21.39 -0.89
CA ASP A 85 6.97 -22.51 -0.56
C ASP A 85 6.53 -23.13 0.77
N LYS A 86 6.56 -24.46 0.89
CA LYS A 86 6.52 -25.16 2.18
C LYS A 86 7.93 -25.45 2.66
N ILE A 87 8.11 -25.62 3.96
CA ILE A 87 9.40 -26.06 4.51
C ILE A 87 9.40 -27.58 4.68
N VAL A 88 10.26 -28.26 3.93
CA VAL A 88 10.50 -29.71 4.04
C VAL A 88 11.98 -29.93 4.37
N ASN A 89 12.27 -30.66 5.44
CA ASN A 89 13.64 -30.92 5.90
C ASN A 89 14.50 -29.64 6.04
N GLY A 90 13.89 -28.55 6.52
CA GLY A 90 14.55 -27.25 6.71
C GLY A 90 14.81 -26.47 5.42
N LYS A 91 14.27 -26.91 4.27
CA LYS A 91 14.45 -26.26 2.97
C LYS A 91 13.11 -25.83 2.37
N PRO A 92 13.04 -24.66 1.72
CA PRO A 92 11.87 -24.26 0.95
C PRO A 92 11.67 -25.18 -0.27
N GLU A 93 10.46 -25.71 -0.43
CA GLU A 93 9.99 -26.42 -1.61
C GLU A 93 8.76 -25.71 -2.18
N THR A 94 8.83 -25.29 -3.44
CA THR A 94 7.74 -24.56 -4.11
C THR A 94 6.48 -25.41 -4.22
N MET A 95 5.36 -24.90 -3.71
CA MET A 95 4.03 -25.52 -3.83
C MET A 95 3.20 -24.92 -4.96
N GLY A 96 3.40 -23.63 -5.26
CA GLY A 96 2.62 -22.95 -6.28
C GLY A 96 3.07 -21.52 -6.50
N VAL A 97 2.75 -21.02 -7.69
CA VAL A 97 2.96 -19.63 -8.10
C VAL A 97 1.62 -19.12 -8.62
N LEU A 98 1.10 -18.07 -8.01
CA LEU A 98 -0.20 -17.50 -8.36
C LEU A 98 -0.10 -15.97 -8.39
N ASP A 99 -0.90 -15.36 -9.27
CA ASP A 99 -0.98 -13.91 -9.42
C ASP A 99 -2.24 -13.41 -8.70
N PHE A 100 -2.05 -12.49 -7.76
CA PHE A 100 -3.11 -11.94 -6.92
C PHE A 100 -3.42 -10.51 -7.34
N LYS A 101 -4.71 -10.16 -7.30
CA LYS A 101 -5.15 -8.76 -7.33
C LYS A 101 -5.25 -8.26 -5.89
N TYR A 102 -4.68 -7.10 -5.63
CA TYR A 102 -4.79 -6.39 -4.37
C TYR A 102 -5.98 -5.42 -4.43
N ASP A 103 -6.96 -5.65 -3.56
CA ASP A 103 -8.04 -4.72 -3.25
C ASP A 103 -7.56 -3.77 -2.15
N LYS A 104 -7.26 -2.52 -2.54
CA LYS A 104 -6.74 -1.49 -1.62
C LYS A 104 -7.75 -1.07 -0.57
N GLU A 105 -9.03 -1.03 -0.92
CA GLU A 105 -10.10 -0.60 0.00
C GLU A 105 -10.26 -1.60 1.14
N LYS A 106 -10.13 -2.89 0.82
CA LYS A 106 -10.23 -3.98 1.81
C LYS A 106 -8.88 -4.39 2.40
N SER A 107 -7.78 -3.92 1.83
CA SER A 107 -6.42 -4.40 2.11
C SER A 107 -6.31 -5.93 1.97
N THR A 108 -6.84 -6.48 0.88
CA THR A 108 -6.93 -7.93 0.66
C THR A 108 -6.33 -8.34 -0.69
N LEU A 109 -5.49 -9.37 -0.69
CA LEU A 109 -5.04 -10.07 -1.88
C LEU A 109 -6.04 -11.18 -2.23
N VAL A 110 -6.55 -11.17 -3.46
CA VAL A 110 -7.52 -12.15 -3.96
C VAL A 110 -6.98 -12.84 -5.20
N ASN A 111 -7.12 -14.16 -5.24
CA ASN A 111 -6.90 -14.97 -6.43
C ASN A 111 -7.96 -16.07 -6.50
N GLU A 112 -8.68 -16.15 -7.61
CA GLU A 112 -9.48 -17.32 -7.96
C GLU A 112 -8.71 -18.13 -9.01
N PHE A 113 -8.63 -19.44 -8.81
CA PHE A 113 -7.93 -20.31 -9.74
C PHE A 113 -8.65 -21.65 -9.90
N THR A 114 -8.44 -22.27 -11.06
CA THR A 114 -8.89 -23.61 -11.37
C THR A 114 -7.72 -24.42 -11.88
N ASN A 115 -7.55 -25.63 -11.35
CA ASN A 115 -6.62 -26.62 -11.86
C ASN A 115 -7.32 -27.98 -12.02
N SER A 116 -6.58 -29.04 -12.33
CA SER A 116 -7.15 -30.38 -12.53
C SER A 116 -7.81 -31.00 -11.29
N ARG A 117 -7.59 -30.44 -10.09
CA ARG A 117 -8.09 -30.96 -8.82
C ARG A 117 -9.10 -30.05 -8.14
N TYR A 118 -8.93 -28.73 -8.25
CA TYR A 118 -9.66 -27.76 -7.46
C TYR A 118 -10.08 -26.55 -8.29
N HIS A 119 -11.27 -26.03 -8.02
CA HIS A 119 -11.68 -24.66 -8.29
C HIS A 119 -11.80 -23.95 -6.95
N ALA A 120 -11.04 -22.88 -6.72
CA ALA A 120 -10.89 -22.31 -5.39
C ALA A 120 -10.54 -20.82 -5.42
N VAL A 121 -10.76 -20.16 -4.29
CA VAL A 121 -10.41 -18.75 -4.05
C VAL A 121 -9.49 -18.64 -2.84
N TRP A 122 -8.39 -17.95 -3.01
CA TRP A 122 -7.59 -17.40 -1.93
C TRP A 122 -8.02 -15.96 -1.63
N GLU A 123 -8.24 -15.67 -0.35
CA GLU A 123 -8.41 -14.31 0.18
C GLU A 123 -7.44 -14.12 1.34
N LEU A 124 -6.50 -13.17 1.21
CA LEU A 124 -5.46 -12.88 2.20
C LEU A 124 -5.53 -11.41 2.62
N MET A 125 -5.97 -11.16 3.84
CA MET A 125 -6.08 -9.82 4.42
C MET A 125 -4.74 -9.40 5.00
N VAL A 126 -4.32 -8.19 4.65
CA VAL A 126 -3.06 -7.59 5.09
C VAL A 126 -3.33 -6.55 6.18
N LYS A 127 -2.62 -6.68 7.31
CA LYS A 127 -2.69 -5.77 8.46
C LYS A 127 -1.28 -5.42 8.92
N GLY A 128 -0.73 -4.33 8.37
CA GLY A 128 0.68 -3.96 8.57
C GLY A 128 1.58 -5.10 8.10
N ASP A 129 2.43 -5.61 8.99
CA ASP A 129 3.35 -6.72 8.71
C ASP A 129 2.76 -8.10 9.01
N THR A 130 1.44 -8.23 9.19
CA THR A 130 0.76 -9.53 9.34
C THR A 130 -0.21 -9.75 8.19
N MET A 131 -0.30 -10.98 7.70
CA MET A 131 -1.25 -11.40 6.69
C MET A 131 -1.96 -12.67 7.14
N GLU A 132 -3.29 -12.65 7.11
CA GLU A 132 -4.13 -13.78 7.48
C GLU A 132 -5.12 -14.07 6.34
N GLY A 133 -5.43 -15.33 6.09
CA GLY A 133 -6.31 -15.66 4.97
C GLY A 133 -6.79 -17.09 4.89
N THR A 134 -7.61 -17.36 3.89
CA THR A 134 -8.25 -18.66 3.68
C THR A 134 -8.18 -19.11 2.24
N LEU A 135 -8.07 -20.43 2.06
CA LEU A 135 -8.38 -21.10 0.79
C LEU A 135 -9.78 -21.71 0.89
N THR A 136 -10.64 -21.33 -0.03
CA THR A 136 -12.04 -21.76 -0.09
C THR A 136 -12.30 -22.49 -1.39
N LEU A 137 -12.76 -23.74 -1.31
CA LEU A 137 -13.19 -24.50 -2.48
C LEU A 137 -14.55 -24.00 -2.99
N LEU A 138 -14.67 -23.89 -4.30
CA LEU A 138 -15.89 -23.56 -5.01
C LEU A 138 -16.48 -24.82 -5.69
N PRO A 139 -17.81 -24.87 -5.87
CA PRO A 139 -18.80 -23.84 -5.53
C PRO A 139 -19.27 -23.88 -4.07
N ASP A 140 -18.95 -24.94 -3.32
CA ASP A 140 -19.53 -25.24 -2.00
C ASP A 140 -19.08 -24.29 -0.88
N LYS A 141 -18.15 -23.37 -1.16
CA LYS A 141 -17.57 -22.40 -0.21
C LYS A 141 -16.97 -23.07 1.02
N THR A 142 -16.36 -24.24 0.85
CA THR A 142 -15.71 -24.97 1.93
C THR A 142 -14.31 -24.45 2.17
N ILE A 143 -14.05 -23.92 3.38
CA ILE A 143 -12.68 -23.52 3.78
C ILE A 143 -11.86 -24.79 4.02
N VAL A 144 -10.75 -24.92 3.30
CA VAL A 144 -9.83 -26.06 3.41
C VAL A 144 -8.46 -25.68 3.97
N ARG A 145 -8.13 -24.38 4.00
CA ARG A 145 -6.90 -23.89 4.63
C ARG A 145 -7.10 -22.54 5.30
N ARG A 146 -6.36 -22.33 6.39
CA ARG A 146 -6.12 -21.03 7.02
C ARG A 146 -4.64 -20.73 7.02
N VAL A 147 -4.29 -19.50 6.71
CA VAL A 147 -2.91 -19.04 6.66
C VAL A 147 -2.74 -17.86 7.60
N LYS A 148 -1.61 -17.83 8.30
CA LYS A 148 -1.15 -16.69 9.08
C LYS A 148 0.35 -16.54 8.89
N VAL A 149 0.77 -15.46 8.25
CA VAL A 149 2.18 -15.15 7.98
C VAL A 149 2.51 -13.74 8.45
N LYS A 150 3.77 -13.53 8.79
CA LYS A 150 4.33 -12.22 9.13
C LYS A 150 5.39 -11.86 8.12
N LYS A 151 5.49 -10.58 7.76
CA LYS A 151 6.56 -10.07 6.91
C LYS A 151 7.90 -10.29 7.60
N ASP A 152 8.88 -10.78 6.84
CA ASP A 152 10.26 -10.89 7.31
C ASP A 152 10.85 -9.47 7.41
N ASN A 153 11.70 -9.24 8.40
CA ASN A 153 12.35 -7.94 8.66
C ASN A 153 13.39 -7.57 7.60
#